data_AF-A0A7J7IGC8-F1
#
_entry.id   AF-A0A7J7IGC8-F1
#
_cell.length_a   1.000
_cell.length_b   1.000
_cell.length_c   1.000
_cell.angle_alpha   90.00
_cell.angle_beta   90.00
_cell.angle_gamma   90.00
#
_symmetry.space_group_name_H-M   'P 1'
#
loop_
_entity.id
_entity.type
_entity.pdbx_description
1 polymer ?
#
loop_
_entity_poly.entity_id
_entity_poly.type
_entity_poly.pdbx_seq_one_letter_code
_entity_poly.pdbx_strand_id
1 'polypeptide(L)'
;MTTGAPAPDSELDPELTNLAELQVIERMRKAAFAKCEEQVQAYVACTRERTVSVIWACRSLLHSLNECVRQYTGAEDHRLHRIEYAKDHPSAVKSWNRASEPQTRP
;
A
#
# COMPACT_ATOMS: atom_id res chain seq x y z
N MET A 1 -25.01 -31.00 -8.17
CA MET A 1 -23.59 -30.60 -8.21
C MET A 1 -23.37 -29.92 -9.55
N THR A 2 -23.39 -28.59 -9.57
CA THR A 2 -22.92 -27.80 -10.71
C THR A 2 -22.04 -26.72 -10.11
N THR A 3 -20.73 -26.93 -10.21
CA THR A 3 -19.69 -25.92 -10.00
C THR A 3 -19.93 -24.79 -10.99
N GLY A 4 -20.46 -23.67 -10.52
CA GLY A 4 -20.41 -22.41 -11.26
C GLY A 4 -18.95 -21.97 -11.32
N ALA A 5 -18.37 -21.95 -12.51
CA ALA A 5 -17.08 -21.34 -12.74
C ALA A 5 -17.17 -19.84 -12.40
N PRO A 6 -16.34 -19.29 -11.49
CA PRO A 6 -16.26 -17.85 -11.33
C PRO A 6 -15.65 -17.24 -12.60
N ALA A 7 -16.09 -16.03 -12.94
CA ALA A 7 -15.57 -15.28 -14.08
C ALA A 7 -14.04 -15.08 -13.95
N PRO A 8 -13.29 -15.11 -15.08
CA PRO A 8 -11.83 -15.18 -15.10
C PRO A 8 -11.10 -13.91 -14.59
N ASP A 9 -11.82 -12.84 -14.27
CA ASP A 9 -11.30 -11.52 -13.90
C ASP A 9 -11.19 -11.27 -12.39
N SER A 10 -11.73 -12.16 -11.55
CA SER A 10 -11.66 -12.01 -10.08
C SER A 10 -10.55 -12.81 -9.37
N GLU A 11 -9.88 -13.71 -10.11
CA GLU A 11 -8.89 -14.66 -9.55
C GLU A 11 -7.44 -14.45 -10.04
N LEU A 12 -7.17 -13.44 -10.88
CA LEU A 12 -5.83 -13.21 -11.44
C LEU A 12 -5.16 -11.97 -10.83
N ASP A 13 -4.01 -12.19 -10.20
CA ASP A 13 -3.15 -11.12 -9.71
C ASP A 13 -2.01 -10.87 -10.71
N PRO A 14 -1.80 -9.60 -11.15
CA PRO A 14 -0.68 -9.28 -12.03
C PRO A 14 0.64 -9.37 -11.26
N GLU A 15 1.58 -10.12 -11.79
CA GLU A 15 2.96 -10.09 -11.34
C GLU A 15 3.69 -8.95 -12.05
N LEU A 16 4.09 -7.92 -11.31
CA LEU A 16 4.75 -6.76 -11.89
C LEU A 16 6.27 -6.89 -11.91
N THR A 17 6.92 -6.06 -12.73
CA THR A 17 8.35 -5.82 -12.61
C THR A 17 8.70 -5.16 -11.29
N ASN A 18 9.93 -5.37 -10.79
CA ASN A 18 10.35 -4.80 -9.50
C ASN A 18 10.24 -3.26 -9.50
N LEU A 19 10.51 -2.63 -10.64
CA LEU A 19 10.34 -1.18 -10.79
C LEU A 19 8.88 -0.76 -10.66
N ALA A 20 7.97 -1.51 -11.28
CA ALA A 20 6.54 -1.25 -11.20
C ALA A 20 5.98 -1.51 -9.79
N GLU A 21 6.42 -2.56 -9.10
CA GLU A 21 6.07 -2.81 -7.69
C GLU A 21 6.48 -1.62 -6.79
N LEU A 22 7.70 -1.07 -6.97
CA LEU A 22 8.13 0.11 -6.22
C LEU A 22 7.23 1.33 -6.49
N GLN A 23 6.82 1.53 -7.74
CA GLN A 23 5.91 2.62 -8.10
C GLN A 23 4.51 2.42 -7.52
N VAL A 24 4.01 1.19 -7.49
CA VAL A 24 2.74 0.84 -6.83
C VAL A 24 2.80 1.17 -5.34
N ILE A 25 3.86 0.75 -4.65
CA ILE A 25 4.07 1.04 -3.22
C ILE A 25 4.15 2.54 -2.97
N GLU A 26 4.85 3.29 -3.83
CA GLU A 26 4.95 4.75 -3.71
C GLU A 26 3.60 5.43 -3.90
N ARG A 27 2.83 5.05 -4.93
CA ARG A 27 1.48 5.57 -5.19
C ARG A 27 0.53 5.27 -4.03
N MET A 28 0.53 4.02 -3.56
CA MET A 28 -0.27 3.58 -2.41
C MET A 28 0.07 4.39 -1.16
N ARG A 29 1.36 4.56 -0.85
CA ARG A 29 1.81 5.36 0.32
C ARG A 29 1.42 6.83 0.19
N LYS A 30 1.54 7.44 -1.00
CA LYS A 30 1.09 8.82 -1.24
C LYS A 30 -0.42 8.96 -0.99
N ALA A 31 -1.22 8.02 -1.50
CA ALA A 31 -2.65 8.00 -1.26
C ALA A 31 -2.99 7.81 0.23
N ALA A 32 -2.26 6.95 0.94
CA ALA A 32 -2.41 6.77 2.38
C ALA A 32 -2.06 8.05 3.16
N PHE A 33 -0.96 8.73 2.82
CA PHE A 33 -0.59 9.99 3.48
C PHE A 33 -1.59 11.11 3.22
N ALA A 34 -2.20 11.18 2.04
CA ALA A 34 -3.26 12.14 1.76
C ALA A 34 -4.51 11.91 2.65
N LYS A 35 -4.82 10.66 3.00
CA LYS A 35 -5.90 10.34 3.95
C LYS A 35 -5.54 10.61 5.41
N CYS A 36 -4.25 10.57 5.74
CA CYS A 36 -3.70 10.79 7.09
C CYS A 36 -3.10 12.20 7.27
N GLU A 37 -3.62 13.20 6.55
CA GLU A 37 -3.01 14.53 6.49
C GLU A 37 -2.88 15.17 7.88
N GLU A 38 -3.87 15.02 8.75
CA GLU A 38 -3.85 15.57 10.12
C GLU A 38 -2.66 15.03 10.93
N GLN A 39 -2.44 13.72 10.91
CA GLN A 39 -1.34 13.07 11.62
C GLN A 39 0.01 13.42 10.99
N VAL A 40 0.06 13.57 9.66
CA VAL A 40 1.25 14.06 8.95
C VAL A 40 1.58 15.48 9.40
N GLN A 41 0.61 16.38 9.43
CA GLN A 41 0.82 17.77 9.85
C GLN A 41 1.30 17.86 11.30
N ALA A 42 0.70 17.10 12.22
CA ALA A 42 1.12 17.06 13.62
C ALA A 42 2.56 16.53 13.77
N TYR A 43 2.91 15.45 13.07
CA TYR A 43 4.27 14.92 13.07
C TYR A 43 5.28 15.92 12.48
N VAL A 44 4.95 16.52 11.33
CA VAL A 44 5.80 17.52 10.67
C VAL A 44 6.01 18.73 11.58
N ALA A 45 4.97 19.24 12.25
CA ALA A 45 5.09 20.34 13.20
C ALA A 45 6.09 20.01 14.32
N CYS A 46 6.00 18.81 14.92
CA CYS A 46 6.94 18.38 15.96
C CYS A 46 8.38 18.26 15.45
N THR A 47 8.58 17.74 14.24
CA THR A 47 9.90 17.58 13.62
C THR A 47 10.53 18.90 13.15
N ARG A 48 9.74 19.91 12.82
CA ARG A 48 10.27 21.22 12.39
C ARG A 48 10.94 21.97 13.53
N GLU A 49 10.48 21.78 14.75
CA GLU A 49 11.02 22.45 15.94
C GLU A 49 12.28 21.76 16.51
N ARG A 50 12.59 20.54 16.05
CA ARG A 50 13.58 19.67 16.69
C ARG A 50 14.42 18.97 15.62
N THR A 51 15.74 19.04 15.69
CA THR A 51 16.63 18.33 14.75
C THR A 51 17.33 17.14 15.40
N VAL A 52 17.65 17.23 16.69
CA VAL A 52 18.47 16.22 17.40
C VAL A 52 17.61 15.27 18.24
N SER A 53 16.48 15.73 18.80
CA SER A 53 15.65 14.97 19.74
C SER A 53 14.35 14.41 19.14
N VAL A 54 14.18 14.47 17.80
CA VAL A 54 12.94 14.09 17.09
C VAL A 54 12.47 12.67 17.42
N ILE A 55 13.39 11.70 17.41
CA ILE A 55 13.07 10.29 17.57
C ILE A 55 12.40 10.01 18.92
N TRP A 56 12.78 10.77 19.96
CA TRP A 56 12.23 10.62 21.30
C TRP A 56 11.00 11.50 21.51
N ALA A 57 11.08 12.78 21.13
CA ALA A 57 10.03 13.76 21.38
C ALA A 57 8.78 13.55 20.50
N CYS A 58 8.95 13.12 19.26
CA CYS A 58 7.86 12.96 18.29
C CYS A 58 7.42 11.49 18.12
N ARG A 59 7.88 10.58 18.99
CA ARG A 59 7.60 9.14 18.88
C ARG A 59 6.11 8.82 18.90
N SER A 60 5.35 9.48 19.75
CA SER A 60 3.88 9.29 19.86
C SER A 60 3.16 9.72 18.59
N LEU A 61 3.54 10.86 18.02
CA LEU A 61 2.99 11.38 16.77
C LEU A 61 3.36 10.48 15.59
N LEU A 62 4.59 9.98 15.55
CA LEU A 62 5.02 8.99 14.56
C LEU A 62 4.22 7.68 14.68
N HIS A 63 3.90 7.24 15.91
CA HIS A 63 3.07 6.06 16.11
C HIS A 63 1.66 6.26 15.59
N SER A 64 1.02 7.38 15.93
CA SER A 64 -0.32 7.73 15.44
C SER A 64 -0.36 7.83 13.91
N LEU A 65 0.64 8.45 13.29
CA LEU A 65 0.77 8.49 11.82
C LEU A 65 0.87 7.08 11.23
N ASN A 66 1.72 6.23 11.79
CA ASN A 66 1.88 4.86 11.31
C ASN A 66 0.60 4.02 11.48
N GLU A 67 -0.13 4.23 12.58
CA GLU A 67 -1.41 3.57 12.80
C GLU A 67 -2.43 3.95 11.72
N CYS A 68 -2.52 5.22 11.37
CA CYS A 68 -3.39 5.68 10.28
C CYS A 68 -2.94 5.09 8.92
N VAL A 69 -1.65 5.20 8.58
CA VAL A 69 -1.14 4.73 7.28
C VAL A 69 -1.36 3.23 7.10
N ARG A 70 -1.20 2.43 8.16
CA ARG A 70 -1.41 0.97 8.12
C ARG A 70 -2.82 0.56 7.70
N GLN A 71 -3.83 1.40 7.94
CA GLN A 71 -5.21 1.14 7.53
C GLN A 71 -5.41 1.19 6.01
N TYR A 72 -4.46 1.78 5.27
CA TYR A 72 -4.54 1.98 3.82
C TYR A 72 -3.40 1.31 3.04
N THR A 73 -2.54 0.56 3.72
CA THR A 73 -1.41 -0.16 3.10
C THR A 73 -1.49 -1.66 3.37
N GLY A 74 -2.71 -2.21 3.44
CA GLY A 74 -2.94 -3.64 3.62
C GLY A 74 -2.53 -4.47 2.40
N ALA A 75 -2.48 -5.79 2.56
CA ALA A 75 -2.22 -6.71 1.45
C ALA A 75 -3.27 -6.57 0.34
N GLU A 76 -4.54 -6.35 0.72
CA GLU A 76 -5.63 -6.14 -0.22
C GLU A 76 -5.52 -4.78 -0.93
N ASP A 77 -5.21 -3.70 -0.21
CA ASP A 77 -4.95 -2.39 -0.83
C ASP A 77 -3.83 -2.50 -1.86
N HIS A 78 -2.74 -3.18 -1.50
CA HIS A 78 -1.60 -3.38 -2.40
C HIS A 78 -2.02 -4.16 -3.65
N ARG A 79 -2.82 -5.23 -3.50
CA ARG A 79 -3.36 -6.01 -4.61
C ARG A 79 -4.20 -5.14 -5.54
N LEU A 80 -5.13 -4.36 -5.00
CA LEU A 80 -5.98 -3.44 -5.77
C LEU A 80 -5.14 -2.42 -6.56
N HIS A 81 -4.10 -1.85 -5.94
CA HIS A 81 -3.22 -0.91 -6.62
C HIS A 81 -2.38 -1.59 -7.71
N ARG A 82 -1.97 -2.85 -7.55
CA ARG A 82 -1.30 -3.61 -8.62
C ARG A 82 -2.23 -3.84 -9.81
N ILE A 83 -3.47 -4.25 -9.55
CA ILE A 83 -4.48 -4.47 -10.60
C ILE A 83 -4.73 -3.17 -11.36
N GLU A 84 -4.92 -2.06 -10.66
CA GLU A 84 -5.13 -0.77 -11.30
C GLU A 84 -3.91 -0.32 -12.11
N TYR A 85 -2.72 -0.44 -11.54
CA TYR A 85 -1.47 -0.11 -12.22
C TYR A 85 -1.26 -0.96 -13.48
N ALA A 86 -1.62 -2.25 -13.45
CA ALA A 86 -1.52 -3.16 -14.58
C ALA A 86 -2.45 -2.78 -15.74
N LYS A 87 -3.63 -2.21 -15.46
CA LYS A 87 -4.54 -1.69 -16.51
C LYS A 87 -3.90 -0.52 -17.26
N ASP A 88 -3.28 0.40 -16.52
CA ASP A 88 -2.63 1.58 -17.09
C ASP A 88 -1.30 1.25 -17.79
N HIS A 89 -0.59 0.22 -17.32
CA HIS A 89 0.76 -0.14 -17.76
C HIS A 89 0.86 -1.64 -18.09
N PRO A 90 0.27 -2.11 -19.20
CA PRO A 90 0.29 -3.52 -19.55
C PRO A 90 1.71 -4.07 -19.77
N SER A 91 2.65 -3.24 -20.22
CA SER A 91 4.07 -3.63 -20.39
C SER A 91 4.83 -3.87 -19.10
N ALA A 92 4.28 -3.43 -17.95
CA ALA A 92 4.89 -3.64 -16.64
C ALA A 92 4.53 -5.00 -16.02
N VAL A 93 3.57 -5.71 -16.60
CA VAL A 93 3.11 -7.03 -16.17
C VAL A 93 4.03 -8.10 -16.80
N LYS A 94 4.63 -8.93 -15.95
CA LYS A 94 5.41 -10.10 -16.38
C LYS A 94 4.50 -11.28 -16.72
N SER A 95 3.52 -11.54 -15.86
CA SER A 95 2.63 -12.69 -15.92
C SER A 95 1.35 -12.41 -15.13
N TRP A 96 0.33 -13.22 -15.38
CA TRP A 96 -0.91 -13.25 -14.61
C TRP A 96 -0.93 -14.54 -13.81
N ASN A 97 -0.81 -14.43 -12.50
CA ASN A 97 -0.80 -15.58 -11.60
C ASN A 97 -2.16 -15.71 -10.93
N ARG A 98 -2.57 -16.94 -10.59
CA ARG A 98 -3.75 -17.14 -9.75
C ARG A 98 -3.49 -16.49 -8.39
N ALA A 99 -4.42 -15.68 -7.91
CA ALA A 99 -4.33 -15.04 -6.61
C ALA A 99 -4.04 -16.09 -5.55
N SER A 100 -2.81 -16.08 -5.03
CA SER A 100 -2.42 -16.92 -3.91
C SER A 100 -3.03 -16.34 -2.63
N GLU A 101 -3.55 -17.19 -1.76
CA GLU A 101 -4.18 -16.81 -0.48
C GLU A 101 -3.40 -15.70 0.25
N PRO A 102 -4.11 -14.80 0.96
CA PRO A 102 -3.46 -13.73 1.72
C PRO A 102 -2.41 -14.31 2.64
N GLN A 103 -1.16 -13.86 2.49
CA GLN A 103 -0.07 -14.21 3.39
C GLN A 103 -0.38 -13.62 4.78
N THR A 104 -1.02 -14.42 5.62
CA THR A 104 -1.21 -14.15 7.04
C THR A 104 0.17 -14.12 7.71
N ARG A 105 0.74 -12.92 7.85
CA ARG A 105 1.96 -12.72 8.63
C ARG A 105 1.59 -12.83 10.12
N PRO A 106 2.20 -13.74 10.90
CA PRO A 106 1.94 -13.88 12.33
C PRO A 106 2.31 -12.62 13.13
#